data_AF-A0A1M6RT10-F1
#
_entry.id   AF-A0A1M6RT10-F1
#
_cell.length_a   1.000
_cell.length_b   1.000
_cell.length_c   1.000
_cell.angle_alpha   90.00
_cell.angle_beta   90.00
_cell.angle_gamma   90.00
#
_symmetry.space_group_name_H-M   'P 1'
#
loop_
_entity.id
_entity.type
_entity.pdbx_description
1 polymer ?
#
loop_
_entity_poly.entity_id
_entity_poly.type
_entity_poly.pdbx_seq_one_letter_code
_entity_poly.pdbx_strand_id
1 'polypeptide(L)'
;MDIEHKIYIDNKLVKSFSSSVWYDTATPFQWCVSELKELKKELQEGKSLEIISQDKNYKIENIMEFKTWTEKVFNGGFEKYVFD
;
A
#
# COMPACT_ATOMS: atom_id res chain seq x y z
N MET A 1 -5.86 8.39 -16.64
CA MET A 1 -6.25 8.76 -15.27
C MET A 1 -5.27 8.08 -14.35
N ASP A 2 -4.54 8.84 -13.56
CA ASP A 2 -3.71 8.28 -12.50
C ASP A 2 -4.61 7.50 -11.55
N ILE A 3 -4.26 6.23 -11.32
CA ILE A 3 -4.99 5.39 -10.37
C ILE A 3 -4.55 5.81 -8.99
N GLU A 4 -5.49 6.30 -8.18
CA GLU A 4 -5.24 6.64 -6.79
C GLU A 4 -5.76 5.53 -5.87
N HIS A 5 -4.93 5.11 -4.93
CA HIS A 5 -5.21 4.11 -3.91
C HIS A 5 -5.22 4.78 -2.54
N LYS A 6 -6.41 5.00 -1.97
CA LYS A 6 -6.58 5.66 -0.66
C LYS A 6 -6.66 4.63 0.44
N ILE A 7 -5.87 4.81 1.49
CA ILE A 7 -5.78 3.87 2.61
C ILE A 7 -6.30 4.53 3.87
N TYR A 8 -7.23 3.85 4.52
CA TYR A 8 -7.90 4.28 5.73
C TYR A 8 -7.60 3.30 6.87
N ILE A 9 -7.42 3.86 8.07
CA ILE A 9 -7.35 3.13 9.33
C ILE A 9 -8.34 3.80 10.27
N ASP A 10 -9.22 3.03 10.91
CA ASP A 10 -10.28 3.56 11.78
C ASP A 10 -11.12 4.68 11.11
N ASN A 11 -11.49 4.48 9.84
CA ASN A 11 -12.20 5.45 8.99
C ASN A 11 -11.48 6.79 8.73
N LYS A 12 -10.17 6.88 9.03
CA LYS A 12 -9.35 8.06 8.75
C LYS A 12 -8.40 7.78 7.60
N LEU A 13 -8.38 8.67 6.60
CA LEU A 13 -7.40 8.61 5.52
C LEU A 13 -6.00 8.80 6.11
N VAL A 14 -5.15 7.78 5.98
CA VAL A 14 -3.76 7.84 6.47
C VAL A 14 -2.76 8.02 5.34
N LYS A 15 -3.03 7.44 4.16
CA LYS A 15 -2.13 7.50 2.99
C LYS A 15 -2.88 7.44 1.67
N SER A 16 -2.21 7.89 0.62
CA SER A 16 -2.67 7.76 -0.77
C SER A 16 -1.49 7.44 -1.68
N PHE A 17 -1.65 6.44 -2.54
CA PHE A 17 -0.63 6.02 -3.51
C PHE A 17 -1.12 6.22 -4.93
N SER A 18 -0.22 6.58 -5.83
CA SER A 18 -0.48 6.65 -7.26
C SER A 18 -0.10 5.34 -7.94
N SER A 19 -0.27 5.26 -9.27
CA SER A 19 0.23 4.12 -10.05
C SER A 19 1.74 3.95 -9.95
N SER A 20 2.21 2.70 -10.12
CA SER A 20 3.62 2.31 -9.98
C SER A 20 4.63 3.18 -10.73
N VAL A 21 4.23 3.74 -11.88
CA VAL A 21 5.05 4.62 -12.72
C VAL A 21 5.55 5.89 -11.99
N TRP A 22 4.86 6.32 -10.94
CA TRP A 22 5.28 7.47 -10.12
C TRP A 22 6.44 7.15 -9.17
N TYR A 23 6.83 5.87 -9.09
CA TYR A 23 7.85 5.37 -8.17
C TYR A 23 9.01 4.71 -8.90
N ASP A 24 9.23 5.06 -10.18
CA ASP A 24 10.25 4.49 -11.06
C ASP A 24 11.66 5.09 -10.86
N THR A 25 11.77 6.17 -10.09
CA THR A 25 13.03 6.82 -9.71
C THR A 25 13.36 6.53 -8.25
N ALA A 26 14.66 6.58 -7.91
CA ALA A 26 15.15 6.09 -6.62
C ALA A 26 14.50 6.75 -5.39
N THR A 27 14.31 8.07 -5.41
CA THR A 27 13.74 8.79 -4.26
C THR A 27 12.24 8.49 -4.08
N PRO A 28 11.38 8.60 -5.11
CA PRO A 28 9.99 8.15 -5.03
C PRO A 28 9.84 6.68 -4.65
N PHE A 29 10.70 5.80 -5.17
CA PHE A 29 10.72 4.38 -4.80
C PHE A 29 10.96 4.19 -3.29
N GLN A 30 12.01 4.82 -2.76
CA GLN A 30 12.36 4.73 -1.33
C GLN A 30 11.25 5.27 -0.44
N TRP A 31 10.64 6.39 -0.83
CA TRP A 31 9.50 6.96 -0.13
C TRP A 31 8.34 5.95 -0.09
N CYS A 32 7.94 5.42 -1.24
CA CYS A 32 6.85 4.44 -1.33
C CYS A 32 7.13 3.19 -0.47
N VAL A 33 8.34 2.63 -0.52
CA VAL A 33 8.73 1.49 0.33
C VAL A 33 8.63 1.84 1.82
N SER A 34 9.07 3.03 2.24
CA SER A 34 8.96 3.46 3.64
C SER A 34 7.51 3.51 4.10
N GLU A 35 6.63 4.10 3.29
CA GLU A 35 5.21 4.23 3.57
C GLU A 35 4.51 2.86 3.66
N LEU A 36 4.85 1.94 2.75
CA LEU A 36 4.33 0.57 2.79
C LEU A 36 4.82 -0.19 4.04
N LYS A 37 6.03 0.08 4.53
CA LYS A 37 6.54 -0.50 5.78
C LYS A 37 5.79 0.02 7.01
N GLU A 38 5.44 1.30 7.03
CA GLU A 38 4.60 1.86 8.10
C GLU A 38 3.23 1.17 8.14
N LEU A 39 2.58 1.01 7.00
CA LEU A 39 1.28 0.32 6.91
C LEU A 39 1.37 -1.17 7.30
N LYS A 40 2.46 -1.85 6.92
CA LYS A 40 2.74 -3.22 7.38
C LYS A 40 2.82 -3.28 8.92
N LYS A 41 3.47 -2.30 9.55
CA LYS A 41 3.57 -2.24 11.01
C LYS A 41 2.20 -2.05 11.66
N GLU A 42 1.36 -1.17 11.12
CA GLU A 42 -0.01 -0.98 11.61
C GLU A 42 -0.83 -2.30 11.58
N LEU A 43 -0.69 -3.09 10.51
CA LEU A 43 -1.28 -4.43 10.43
C LEU A 43 -0.72 -5.40 11.48
N GLN A 44 0.61 -5.37 11.72
CA GLN A 44 1.24 -6.21 12.74
C GLN A 44 0.80 -5.84 14.16
N GLU A 45 0.41 -4.59 14.39
CA GLU A 45 -0.18 -4.11 15.64
C GLU A 45 -1.67 -4.45 15.78
N GLY A 46 -2.24 -5.18 14.80
CA GLY A 46 -3.61 -5.68 14.83
C GLY A 46 -4.65 -4.74 14.25
N LYS A 47 -4.24 -3.65 13.58
CA LYS A 47 -5.16 -2.80 12.83
C LYS A 47 -5.53 -3.46 11.50
N SER A 48 -6.63 -3.02 10.90
CA SER A 48 -7.01 -3.38 9.54
C SER A 48 -6.93 -2.15 8.63
N LEU A 49 -6.54 -2.36 7.37
CA LEU A 49 -6.52 -1.31 6.36
C LEU A 49 -7.77 -1.39 5.50
N GLU A 50 -8.46 -0.28 5.32
CA GLU A 50 -9.50 -0.15 4.30
C GLU A 50 -8.92 0.60 3.11
N ILE A 51 -9.02 0.02 1.91
CA ILE A 51 -8.40 0.56 0.71
C ILE A 51 -9.47 0.83 -0.33
N ILE A 52 -9.51 2.06 -0.81
CA ILE A 52 -10.37 2.47 -1.92
C ILE A 52 -9.50 2.67 -3.16
N SER A 53 -9.80 1.96 -4.24
CA SER A 53 -9.11 2.07 -5.53
C SER A 53 -10.08 1.89 -6.68
N GLN A 54 -10.22 2.91 -7.54
CA GLN A 54 -11.12 2.89 -8.71
C GLN A 54 -12.51 2.32 -8.39
N ASP A 55 -13.20 2.92 -7.41
CA ASP A 55 -14.55 2.54 -6.97
C ASP A 55 -14.67 1.15 -6.33
N LYS A 56 -13.55 0.44 -6.12
CA LYS A 56 -13.51 -0.79 -5.34
C LYS A 56 -12.99 -0.51 -3.94
N ASN A 57 -13.66 -1.13 -2.97
CA ASN A 57 -13.27 -1.10 -1.58
C ASN A 57 -12.76 -2.49 -1.16
N TYR A 58 -11.62 -2.53 -0.51
CA TYR A 58 -10.98 -3.74 0.01
C TYR A 58 -10.71 -3.55 1.49
N LYS A 59 -10.98 -4.57 2.30
CA LYS A 59 -10.47 -4.65 3.67
C LYS A 59 -9.29 -5.61 3.67
N ILE A 60 -8.17 -5.17 4.23
CA ILE A 60 -6.96 -5.96 4.44
C ILE A 60 -6.76 -6.13 5.93
N GLU A 61 -6.81 -7.37 6.39
CA GLU A 61 -6.77 -7.71 7.82
C GLU A 61 -5.48 -8.45 8.20
N ASN A 62 -4.67 -8.85 7.22
CA ASN A 62 -3.44 -9.57 7.48
C ASN A 62 -2.31 -9.24 6.47
N ILE A 63 -1.11 -9.67 6.84
CA ILE A 63 0.13 -9.40 6.10
C ILE A 63 0.14 -10.09 4.72
N MET A 64 -0.51 -11.25 4.59
CA MET A 64 -0.55 -11.99 3.32
C MET A 64 -1.40 -11.25 2.29
N GLU A 65 -2.59 -10.80 2.67
CA GLU A 65 -3.45 -9.95 1.85
C GLU A 65 -2.75 -8.65 1.47
N PHE A 66 -2.05 -8.01 2.42
CA PHE A 66 -1.31 -6.78 2.16
C PHE A 66 -0.19 -6.98 1.15
N LYS A 67 0.54 -8.11 1.23
CA LYS A 67 1.56 -8.48 0.25
C LYS A 67 0.96 -8.65 -1.15
N THR A 68 -0.13 -9.41 -1.26
CA THR A 68 -0.83 -9.62 -2.55
C THR A 68 -1.36 -8.31 -3.14
N TRP A 69 -1.87 -7.41 -2.30
CA TRP A 69 -2.31 -6.09 -2.75
C TRP A 69 -1.14 -5.26 -3.27
N THR A 70 -0.03 -5.21 -2.53
CA THR A 70 1.19 -4.48 -2.91
C THR A 70 1.71 -4.98 -4.26
N GLU A 71 1.83 -6.29 -4.45
CA GLU A 71 2.30 -6.89 -5.70
C GLU A 71 1.42 -6.49 -6.89
N LYS A 72 0.09 -6.50 -6.72
CA LYS A 72 -0.87 -6.13 -7.76
C LYS A 72 -0.84 -4.64 -8.11
N VAL A 73 -0.77 -3.77 -7.10
CA VAL A 73 -0.82 -2.32 -7.30
C VAL A 73 0.47 -1.77 -7.90
N PHE A 74 1.61 -2.30 -7.45
CA PHE A 74 2.92 -1.78 -7.84
C PHE A 74 3.60 -2.59 -8.96
N ASN A 75 2.88 -3.53 -9.60
CA ASN A 75 3.39 -4.42 -10.65
C ASN A 75 4.60 -5.27 -10.20
N GLY A 76 4.64 -5.66 -8.92
CA GLY A 76 5.72 -6.45 -8.32
C GLY A 76 7.01 -5.68 -8.04
N GLY A 77 7.97 -6.35 -7.40
CA GLY A 77 9.27 -5.79 -7.01
C GLY A 77 9.26 -5.12 -5.63
N PHE A 78 8.23 -4.32 -5.31
CA PHE A 78 8.11 -3.62 -4.02
C PHE A 78 8.01 -4.57 -2.83
N GLU A 79 7.35 -5.71 -3.01
CA GLU A 79 7.14 -6.70 -1.96
C GLU A 79 8.45 -7.23 -1.37
N LYS A 80 9.52 -7.30 -2.17
CA LYS A 80 10.85 -7.72 -1.69
C LYS A 80 11.38 -6.74 -0.65
N TYR A 81 11.19 -5.45 -0.87
CA TYR A 81 11.76 -4.42 0.01
C TYR A 81 10.91 -4.15 1.25
N VAL A 82 9.61 -4.44 1.19
CA VAL A 82 8.66 -4.21 2.29
C VAL A 82 8.55 -5.43 3.20
N PHE A 83 8.66 -6.65 2.64
CA PHE A 83 8.40 -7.89 3.36
C PHE A 83 9.64 -8.74 3.67
N ASP A 84 10.77 -8.56 2.98
CA ASP A 84 12.07 -9.11 3.43
C ASP A 84 12.64 -8.28 4.59
#